data_AF-A0AAQ3UUE8-F1
#
_entry.id   AF-A0AAQ3UUE8-F1
#
_cell.length_a   1.000
_cell.length_b   1.000
_cell.length_c   1.000
_cell.angle_alpha   90.00
_cell.angle_beta   90.00
_cell.angle_gamma   90.00
#
_symmetry.space_group_name_H-M   'P 1'
#
loop_
_entity.id
_entity.type
_entity.pdbx_description
1 polymer ?
#
loop_
_entity_poly.entity_id
_entity_poly.type
_entity_poly.pdbx_seq_one_letter_code
_entity_poly.pdbx_strand_id
1 'polypeptide(L)'
;MDVILGMDWLTRHSGVIICKPRLVRLTHPEGQIVEFVPIRSPTSYLHSLVAKSVMDVPVVREYPDVFPEELPGLPPVRAIEFAIDLIPGTAPIAEAPYRMSGKEYDELKKQLDELLEKGFIRDSVSLWGAPVLFVKKKRWNHEDVH
;
A
#
# COMPACT_ATOMS: atom_id res chain seq x y z
N MET A 1 -11.37 -8.31 -0.65
CA MET A 1 -11.32 -6.97 -0.05
C MET A 1 -12.15 -6.98 1.21
N ASP A 2 -11.55 -6.63 2.33
CA ASP A 2 -12.25 -6.50 3.62
C ASP A 2 -12.62 -5.04 3.84
N VAL A 3 -13.91 -4.77 4.04
CA VAL A 3 -14.42 -3.42 4.32
C VAL A 3 -14.75 -3.35 5.81
N ILE A 4 -14.06 -2.46 6.52
CA ILE A 4 -14.35 -2.14 7.91
C ILE A 4 -15.34 -0.97 7.92
N LEU A 5 -16.57 -1.25 8.34
CA LEU A 5 -17.59 -0.22 8.50
C LEU A 5 -17.48 0.38 9.91
N GLY A 6 -17.23 1.69 9.98
CA GLY A 6 -17.17 2.41 11.25
C GLY A 6 -18.54 2.54 11.93
N MET A 7 -18.53 2.76 13.25
CA MET A 7 -19.76 2.88 14.05
C MET A 7 -20.65 4.05 13.61
N ASP A 8 -20.06 5.19 13.27
CA ASP A 8 -20.82 6.37 12.81
C ASP A 8 -21.59 6.09 11.51
N TRP A 9 -20.99 5.27 10.64
CA TRP A 9 -21.60 4.85 9.39
C TRP A 9 -22.78 3.90 9.64
N LEU A 10 -22.62 2.94 10.56
CA LEU A 10 -23.71 2.05 10.97
C LEU A 10 -24.86 2.82 11.61
N THR A 11 -24.58 3.80 12.47
CA THR A 11 -25.62 4.64 13.08
C THR A 11 -26.40 5.44 12.04
N ARG A 12 -25.70 6.01 11.05
CA ARG A 12 -26.34 6.77 9.96
C ARG A 12 -27.29 5.94 9.11
N HIS A 13 -26.97 4.66 8.91
CA HIS A 13 -27.75 3.75 8.07
C HIS A 13 -28.62 2.78 8.88
N SER A 14 -28.87 3.06 10.17
CA SER A 14 -29.65 2.20 11.07
C SER A 14 -29.20 0.73 11.01
N GLY A 15 -27.88 0.52 11.00
CA GLY A 15 -27.26 -0.77 10.79
C GLY A 15 -27.50 -1.72 11.95
N VAL A 16 -28.14 -2.86 11.67
CA VAL A 16 -28.43 -3.90 12.65
C VAL A 16 -27.67 -5.18 12.28
N ILE A 17 -26.82 -5.64 13.20
CA ILE A 17 -26.07 -6.89 13.05
C ILE A 17 -26.74 -7.97 13.90
N ILE A 18 -27.31 -8.97 13.25
CA ILE A 18 -27.96 -10.11 13.90
C ILE A 18 -27.01 -11.31 13.85
N CYS A 19 -26.30 -11.56 14.95
CA CYS A 19 -25.22 -12.56 15.00
C CYS A 19 -25.67 -14.01 14.73
N LYS A 20 -26.95 -14.34 14.97
CA LYS A 20 -27.58 -15.61 14.61
C LYS A 20 -28.92 -15.23 13.98
N PRO A 21 -29.08 -15.18 12.64
CA PRO A 21 -28.52 -16.03 11.58
C PRO A 21 -27.29 -15.48 10.80
N ARG A 22 -26.53 -14.52 11.36
CA ARG A 22 -25.44 -13.75 10.71
C ARG A 22 -25.96 -12.80 9.62
N LEU A 23 -27.02 -12.08 9.91
CA LEU A 23 -27.62 -11.10 9.00
C LEU A 23 -27.12 -9.69 9.31
N VAL A 24 -26.86 -8.89 8.29
CA VAL A 24 -26.70 -7.44 8.42
C VAL A 24 -27.86 -6.76 7.71
N ARG A 25 -28.61 -5.90 8.43
CA ARG A 25 -29.68 -5.06 7.86
C ARG A 25 -29.21 -3.62 7.84
N LEU A 26 -29.33 -2.98 6.70
CA LEU A 26 -29.00 -1.56 6.51
C LEU A 26 -30.20 -0.85 5.90
N THR A 27 -30.40 0.41 6.28
CA THR A 27 -31.43 1.27 5.71
C THR A 27 -30.77 2.28 4.78
N HIS A 28 -31.17 2.24 3.51
CA HIS A 28 -30.78 3.21 2.50
C HIS A 28 -31.41 4.59 2.85
N PRO A 29 -30.76 5.71 2.51
CA PRO A 29 -31.32 7.05 2.72
C PRO A 29 -32.72 7.26 2.11
N GLU A 30 -33.05 6.53 1.04
CA GLU A 30 -34.37 6.55 0.39
C GLU A 30 -35.42 5.67 1.11
N GLY A 31 -35.09 5.10 2.27
CA GLY A 31 -35.99 4.29 3.09
C GLY A 31 -36.03 2.80 2.72
N GLN A 32 -35.31 2.36 1.69
CA GLN A 32 -35.20 0.95 1.32
C GLN A 32 -34.36 0.18 2.35
N ILE A 33 -34.81 -1.00 2.76
CA ILE A 33 -34.06 -1.88 3.65
C ILE A 33 -33.33 -2.92 2.80
N VAL A 34 -32.01 -3.01 3.00
CA VAL A 34 -31.14 -4.01 2.38
C VAL A 34 -30.75 -5.03 3.45
N GLU A 35 -31.06 -6.30 3.19
CA GLU A 35 -30.70 -7.42 4.06
C GLU A 35 -29.60 -8.24 3.40
N PHE A 36 -28.43 -8.31 4.05
CA PHE A 36 -27.30 -9.10 3.59
C PHE A 36 -27.17 -10.37 4.43
N VAL A 37 -27.42 -11.52 3.81
CA VAL A 37 -27.17 -12.84 4.38
C VAL A 37 -25.90 -13.42 3.73
N PRO A 38 -24.89 -13.82 4.51
CA PRO A 38 -23.69 -14.44 3.97
C PRO A 38 -24.04 -15.79 3.34
N ILE A 39 -23.64 -15.99 2.08
CA ILE A 39 -23.84 -17.24 1.34
C ILE A 39 -22.98 -18.32 1.98
N ARG A 40 -23.59 -19.42 2.46
CA ARG A 40 -22.83 -20.54 3.00
C ARG A 40 -22.18 -21.33 1.85
N SER A 41 -20.91 -21.06 1.56
CA SER A 41 -20.02 -22.05 0.94
C SER A 41 -19.41 -22.91 2.06
N PRO A 42 -19.28 -24.25 1.89
CA PRO A 42 -18.62 -25.13 2.86
C PRO A 42 -17.15 -24.77 3.15
N THR A 43 -16.54 -23.89 2.35
CA THR A 43 -15.08 -23.66 2.37
C THR A 43 -14.62 -22.26 2.75
N SER A 44 -15.47 -21.34 3.25
CA SER A 44 -14.93 -20.04 3.71
C SER A 44 -15.82 -19.27 4.69
N TYR A 45 -15.22 -18.86 5.80
CA TYR A 45 -15.76 -17.86 6.74
C TYR A 45 -15.43 -16.42 6.31
N LEU A 46 -14.83 -16.25 5.13
CA LEU A 46 -14.49 -14.97 4.52
C LEU A 46 -15.12 -14.90 3.14
N HIS A 47 -16.09 -13.99 2.94
CA HIS A 47 -16.45 -13.54 1.59
C HIS A 47 -15.33 -12.64 1.08
N SER A 48 -14.24 -13.25 0.65
CA SER A 48 -13.42 -12.61 -0.36
C SER A 48 -14.30 -12.47 -1.59
N LEU A 49 -14.61 -11.24 -1.99
CA LEU A 49 -14.90 -10.98 -3.40
C LEU A 49 -13.69 -11.54 -4.16
N VAL A 50 -13.85 -12.73 -4.74
CA VAL A 50 -12.86 -13.38 -5.58
C VAL A 50 -12.77 -12.55 -6.86
N ALA A 51 -12.16 -11.38 -6.76
CA ALA A 51 -11.59 -10.66 -7.88
C ALA A 51 -10.47 -11.56 -8.39
N LYS A 52 -10.66 -12.13 -9.58
CA LYS A 52 -9.65 -13.03 -10.20
C LYS A 52 -8.45 -12.21 -10.68
N SER A 53 -8.68 -10.93 -10.95
CA SER A 53 -7.69 -9.92 -11.27
C SER A 53 -7.90 -8.67 -10.40
N VAL A 54 -6.84 -7.94 -10.09
CA VAL A 54 -6.92 -6.61 -9.45
C VAL A 54 -7.79 -5.65 -10.26
N MET A 55 -7.84 -5.85 -11.58
CA MET A 55 -8.70 -5.11 -12.50
C MET A 55 -10.19 -5.42 -12.33
N ASP A 56 -10.58 -6.47 -11.60
CA ASP A 56 -12.00 -6.74 -11.30
C ASP A 56 -12.50 -5.89 -10.13
N VAL A 57 -11.60 -5.21 -9.41
CA VAL A 57 -11.93 -4.32 -8.31
C VAL A 57 -12.49 -3.00 -8.87
N PRO A 58 -13.76 -2.64 -8.59
CA PRO A 58 -14.40 -1.45 -9.18
C PRO A 58 -13.61 -0.15 -9.01
N VAL A 59 -13.02 0.10 -7.83
CA VAL A 59 -12.24 1.34 -7.58
C VAL A 59 -10.94 1.39 -8.39
N VAL A 60 -10.29 0.26 -8.65
CA VAL A 60 -9.06 0.23 -9.46
C VAL A 60 -9.39 0.55 -10.92
N ARG A 61 -10.53 0.06 -11.41
CA ARG A 61 -11.01 0.36 -12.77
C ARG A 61 -11.40 1.83 -12.94
N GLU A 62 -11.92 2.45 -11.89
CA GLU A 62 -12.36 3.85 -11.92
C GLU A 62 -11.18 4.83 -11.90
N TYR A 63 -10.06 4.45 -11.25
CA TYR A 63 -8.86 5.28 -11.10
C TYR A 63 -7.59 4.57 -11.58
N PRO A 64 -7.48 4.22 -12.88
CA PRO A 64 -6.34 3.48 -13.41
C PRO A 64 -5.03 4.29 -13.36
N ASP A 65 -5.13 5.62 -13.35
CA ASP A 65 -4.02 6.56 -13.22
C ASP A 65 -3.46 6.64 -11.79
N VAL A 66 -4.29 6.33 -10.78
CA VAL A 66 -3.88 6.30 -9.37
C VAL A 66 -3.23 4.96 -8.99
N PHE A 67 -3.60 3.88 -9.67
CA PHE A 67 -3.09 2.52 -9.41
C PHE A 67 -2.35 1.91 -10.62
N PRO A 68 -1.31 2.58 -11.17
CA PRO A 68 -0.53 1.99 -12.25
C PRO A 68 0.36 0.85 -11.73
N GLU A 69 0.70 -0.09 -12.60
CA GLU A 69 1.61 -1.21 -12.27
C GLU A 69 3.02 -0.71 -11.92
N GLU A 70 3.44 0.38 -12.57
CA GLU A 70 4.66 1.12 -12.25
C GLU A 70 4.36 2.61 -12.04
N LEU A 71 5.06 3.24 -11.08
CA LEU A 71 4.90 4.66 -10.83
C LEU A 71 5.40 5.49 -12.02
N PRO A 72 4.68 6.55 -12.44
CA PRO A 72 5.00 7.37 -13.63
C PRO A 72 6.22 8.29 -13.45
N GLY A 73 7.04 8.09 -12.41
CA GLY A 73 8.18 8.93 -12.04
C GLY A 73 7.88 9.85 -10.87
N LEU A 74 8.66 10.93 -10.75
CA LEU A 74 8.51 11.91 -9.68
C LEU A 74 7.15 12.65 -9.79
N PRO A 75 6.53 13.00 -8.66
CA PRO A 75 5.33 13.81 -8.69
C PRO A 75 5.60 15.16 -9.37
N PRO A 76 4.59 15.79 -9.99
CA PRO A 76 4.71 17.15 -10.53
C PRO A 76 5.22 18.12 -9.47
N VAL A 77 5.90 19.18 -9.91
CA VAL A 77 6.30 20.28 -9.03
C VAL A 77 5.06 20.83 -8.34
N ARG A 78 5.08 20.87 -7.01
CA ARG A 78 4.00 21.38 -6.17
C ARG A 78 4.46 22.68 -5.51
N ALA A 79 3.52 23.56 -5.18
CA ALA A 79 3.81 24.81 -4.47
C ALA A 79 4.37 24.60 -3.04
N ILE A 80 4.17 23.40 -2.48
CA ILE A 80 4.70 23.00 -1.18
C ILE A 80 5.88 22.07 -1.43
N GLU A 81 7.06 22.50 -1.01
CA GLU A 81 8.27 21.69 -1.01
C GLU A 81 8.42 20.95 0.32
N PHE A 82 8.92 19.71 0.26
CA PHE A 82 9.30 18.98 1.46
C PHE A 82 10.73 19.38 1.85
N ALA A 83 10.87 20.19 2.88
CA ALA A 83 12.16 20.54 3.48
C ALA A 83 12.44 19.67 4.72
N ILE A 84 13.71 19.33 4.93
CA ILE A 84 14.18 18.68 6.15
C ILE A 84 14.92 19.75 6.97
N ASP A 85 14.27 20.25 8.02
CA ASP A 85 14.89 21.22 8.92
C ASP A 85 15.93 20.54 9.81
N LEU A 86 17.16 21.09 9.80
CA LEU A 86 18.23 20.63 10.68
C LEU A 86 18.15 21.34 12.03
N ILE A 87 18.51 20.62 13.09
CA ILE A 87 18.72 21.25 14.40
C ILE A 87 19.93 22.19 14.28
N PRO A 88 19.88 23.42 14.80
CA PRO A 88 21.01 24.34 14.74
C PRO A 88 22.30 23.72 15.31
N GLY A 89 23.38 23.79 14.54
CA GLY A 89 24.68 23.22 14.91
C GLY A 89 24.90 21.76 14.50
N THR A 90 23.93 21.09 13.85
CA THR A 90 24.16 19.75 13.30
C THR A 90 25.19 19.79 12.17
N ALA A 91 26.30 19.08 12.34
CA ALA A 91 27.32 18.88 11.31
C ALA A 91 26.97 17.70 10.39
N PRO A 92 27.47 17.69 9.13
CA PRO A 92 27.28 16.56 8.24
C PRO A 92 27.85 15.25 8.77
N ILE A 93 27.13 14.15 8.50
CA ILE A 93 27.56 12.78 8.81
C ILE A 93 27.79 12.06 7.49
N ALA A 94 29.01 11.52 7.31
CA ALA A 94 29.39 10.71 6.17
C ALA A 94 29.98 9.39 6.67
N GLU A 95 29.18 8.33 6.61
CA GLU A 95 29.60 6.98 7.00
C GLU A 95 30.01 6.16 5.78
N ALA A 96 31.04 5.32 5.95
CA ALA A 96 31.51 4.44 4.89
C ALA A 96 30.45 3.35 4.57
N PRO A 97 30.29 2.95 3.30
CA PRO A 97 29.41 1.84 2.95
C PRO A 97 29.80 0.54 3.67
N TYR A 98 28.81 -0.26 4.04
CA TYR A 98 29.07 -1.58 4.61
C TYR A 98 29.69 -2.53 3.57
N ARG A 99 30.42 -3.54 4.07
CA ARG A 99 30.94 -4.61 3.23
C ARG A 99 29.77 -5.42 2.67
N MET A 100 29.78 -5.59 1.34
CA MET A 100 28.77 -6.35 0.61
C MET A 100 29.41 -7.53 -0.11
N SER A 101 28.65 -8.61 -0.27
CA SER A 101 28.99 -9.70 -1.18
C SER A 101 28.87 -9.26 -2.64
N GLY A 102 29.47 -10.01 -3.57
CA GLY A 102 29.35 -9.69 -5.01
C GLY A 102 27.89 -9.63 -5.49
N LYS A 103 27.03 -10.53 -5.01
CA LYS A 103 25.60 -10.56 -5.38
C LYS A 103 24.83 -9.33 -4.89
N GLU A 104 25.15 -8.84 -3.69
CA GLU A 104 24.54 -7.62 -3.14
C GLU A 104 25.02 -6.39 -3.90
N TYR A 105 26.29 -6.35 -4.28
CA TYR A 105 26.83 -5.26 -5.09
C TYR A 105 26.20 -5.20 -6.49
N ASP A 106 26.03 -6.35 -7.14
CA ASP A 106 25.38 -6.43 -8.45
C ASP A 106 23.91 -5.96 -8.38
N GLU A 107 23.17 -6.38 -7.34
CA GLU A 107 21.80 -5.92 -7.10
C GLU A 107 21.74 -4.42 -6.77
N LEU A 108 22.71 -3.90 -6.00
CA LEU A 108 22.79 -2.47 -5.68
C LEU A 108 22.94 -1.65 -6.96
N LYS A 109 23.87 -2.05 -7.84
CA LYS A 109 24.09 -1.36 -9.10
C LYS A 109 22.84 -1.37 -9.97
N LYS A 110 22.18 -2.53 -10.09
CA LYS A 110 20.92 -2.65 -10.82
C LYS A 110 19.85 -1.70 -10.29
N GLN A 111 19.64 -1.65 -8.97
CA GLN A 111 18.64 -0.75 -8.37
C GLN A 111 19.01 0.72 -8.54
N LEU A 112 20.30 1.08 -8.45
CA LEU A 112 20.75 2.44 -8.72
C LEU A 112 20.47 2.85 -10.16
N ASP A 113 20.80 2.00 -11.13
CA ASP A 113 20.54 2.25 -12.56
C ASP A 113 19.03 2.46 -12.82
N GLU A 114 18.17 1.59 -12.27
CA GLU A 114 16.71 1.71 -12.37
C GLU A 114 16.18 3.01 -11.74
N LEU A 115 16.68 3.40 -10.55
CA LEU A 115 16.25 4.62 -9.87
C LEU A 115 16.74 5.89 -10.57
N LEU A 116 17.93 5.85 -11.18
CA LEU A 116 18.47 6.93 -12.02
C LEU A 116 17.65 7.09 -13.30
N GLU A 117 17.34 5.98 -13.99
CA GLU A 117 16.52 6.00 -15.21
C GLU A 117 15.11 6.54 -14.95
N LYS A 118 14.52 6.17 -13.80
CA LYS A 118 13.22 6.70 -13.36
C LYS A 118 13.28 8.15 -12.85
N GLY A 119 14.48 8.73 -12.72
CA GLY A 119 14.70 10.09 -12.23
C GLY A 119 14.39 10.28 -10.74
N PHE A 120 14.29 9.20 -9.97
CA PHE A 120 14.02 9.27 -8.53
C PHE A 120 15.23 9.72 -7.72
N ILE A 121 16.43 9.46 -8.23
CA ILE A 121 17.70 9.90 -7.65
C ILE A 121 18.56 10.58 -8.72
N ARG A 122 19.62 11.25 -8.27
CA ARG A 122 20.65 11.85 -9.13
C ARG A 122 21.98 11.82 -8.41
N ASP A 123 23.07 11.91 -9.16
CA ASP A 123 24.40 12.09 -8.59
C ASP A 123 24.47 13.37 -7.75
N SER A 124 25.17 13.28 -6.63
CA SER A 124 25.39 14.42 -5.74
C SER A 124 26.78 14.38 -5.12
N VAL A 125 27.30 15.57 -4.79
CA VAL A 125 28.54 15.76 -4.03
C VAL A 125 28.19 16.26 -2.63
N SER A 126 27.37 15.47 -1.93
CA SER A 126 26.89 15.79 -0.58
C SER A 126 27.99 15.55 0.46
N LEU A 127 28.08 16.44 1.46
CA LEU A 127 28.85 16.19 2.69
C LEU A 127 28.18 15.15 3.60
N TRP A 128 26.92 14.83 3.32
CA TRP A 128 26.13 13.82 4.03
C TRP A 128 26.12 12.52 3.24
N GLY A 129 26.35 11.40 3.91
CA GLY A 129 26.32 10.06 3.33
C GLY A 129 25.90 9.03 4.37
N ALA A 130 24.84 8.28 4.06
CA ALA A 130 24.38 7.15 4.87
C ALA A 130 24.69 5.84 4.14
N PRO A 131 25.07 4.76 4.86
CA PRO A 131 25.38 3.49 4.23
C PRO A 131 24.11 2.77 3.77
N VAL A 132 24.23 2.00 2.69
CA VAL A 132 23.13 1.16 2.17
C VAL A 132 23.14 -0.20 2.87
N LEU A 133 21.95 -0.72 3.17
CA LEU A 133 21.73 -2.01 3.82
C LEU A 133 20.76 -2.86 3.01
N PHE A 134 21.12 -4.12 2.77
CA PHE A 134 20.22 -5.09 2.14
C PHE A 134 19.33 -5.76 3.18
N VAL A 135 18.02 -5.73 2.92
CA VAL A 135 17.03 -6.43 3.73
C VAL A 135 16.34 -7.48 2.86
N LYS A 136 16.36 -8.73 3.30
CA LYS A 136 15.61 -9.80 2.64
C LYS A 136 14.12 -9.55 2.82
N LYS A 137 13.44 -9.13 1.75
CA LYS A 137 11.97 -9.06 1.74
C LYS A 137 11.41 -10.48 1.94
N LYS A 138 10.41 -10.61 2.81
CA LYS A 138 9.66 -11.87 2.93
C LYS A 138 9.02 -12.15 1.58
N ARG A 139 9.19 -13.38 1.07
CA ARG A 139 8.36 -13.85 -0.03
C ARG A 139 7.00 -14.17 0.56
N TRP A 140 6.01 -13.38 0.19
CA TRP A 140 4.62 -13.74 0.49
C TRP A 140 4.26 -14.91 -0.42
N ASN A 141 4.33 -16.12 0.09
CA ASN A 141 3.82 -17.29 -0.61
C ASN A 141 2.31 -17.35 -0.37
N HIS A 142 1.53 -17.46 -1.45
CA HIS A 142 0.07 -17.53 -1.39
C HIS A 142 -0.45 -18.83 -0.73
N GLU A 143 0.45 -19.70 -0.26
CA GLU A 143 0.16 -21.01 0.32
C GLU A 143 0.15 -21.02 1.87
N ASP A 144 0.55 -19.94 2.53
CA ASP A 144 0.65 -19.91 4.01
C ASP A 144 -0.67 -19.53 4.72
N VAL A 145 -1.82 -19.69 4.06
CA VAL A 145 -3.15 -19.55 4.67
C VAL A 145 -3.85 -20.92 4.64
N HIS A 146 -3.56 -21.73 5.67
CA HIS A 146 -4.35 -22.89 6.05
C HIS A 146 -5.12 -22.61 7.33
#